data_AF-A0A833Y3G0-F1
#
_entry.id   AF-A0A833Y3G0-F1
#
_cell.length_a   1.000
_cell.length_b   1.000
_cell.length_c   1.000
_cell.angle_alpha   90.00
_cell.angle_beta   90.00
_cell.angle_gamma   90.00
#
_symmetry.space_group_name_H-M   'P 1'
#
loop_
_entity.id
_entity.type
_entity.pdbx_description
1 polymer ?
#
loop_
_entity_poly.entity_id
_entity_poly.type
_entity_poly.pdbx_seq_one_letter_code
_entity_poly.pdbx_strand_id
1 'polypeptide(L)'
;MAFAILAQCLNLLLCALLLLKTEGFNVGITYVQNAVAKGAVCLDGSPPAYHWDKGFGAGVNNWLVHFEGGGWCNNVTTCLSRKSTRLGSSKEMVKEVAFSGLLSKFKKFNPGMT
;
A
#
# COMPACT_ATOMS: atom_id res chain seq x y z
N MET A 1 -46.20 8.11 -10.93
CA MET A 1 -45.58 6.79 -11.22
C MET A 1 -44.06 6.89 -11.32
N ALA A 2 -43.50 7.75 -12.18
CA ALA A 2 -42.04 7.92 -12.33
C ALA A 2 -41.27 8.31 -11.05
N PHE A 3 -41.84 9.20 -10.22
CA PHE A 3 -41.19 9.64 -8.96
C PHE A 3 -41.01 8.51 -7.94
N ALA A 4 -42.00 7.62 -7.81
CA ALA A 4 -41.92 6.47 -6.90
C ALA A 4 -40.89 5.43 -7.37
N ILE A 5 -40.82 5.20 -8.68
CA ILE A 5 -39.81 4.33 -9.29
C ILE A 5 -38.40 4.90 -9.05
N LEU A 6 -38.22 6.21 -9.23
CA LEU A 6 -36.93 6.88 -8.98
C LEU A 6 -36.51 6.77 -7.51
N ALA A 7 -37.42 7.03 -6.57
CA ALA A 7 -37.14 6.92 -5.14
C ALA A 7 -36.79 5.49 -4.72
N GLN A 8 -37.49 4.49 -5.26
CA GLN A 8 -37.21 3.08 -4.99
C GLN A 8 -35.86 2.64 -5.56
N CYS A 9 -35.53 3.05 -6.79
CA CYS A 9 -34.21 2.80 -7.38
C CYS A 9 -33.09 3.45 -6.56
N LEU A 10 -33.30 4.68 -6.06
CA LEU A 10 -32.31 5.37 -5.23
C LEU A 10 -32.09 4.65 -3.89
N ASN A 11 -33.15 4.18 -3.24
CA ASN A 11 -33.06 3.39 -2.01
C ASN A 11 -32.35 2.05 -2.23
N LEU A 12 -32.64 1.36 -3.35
CA LEU A 12 -31.96 0.11 -3.70
C LEU A 12 -30.48 0.33 -4.00
N LEU A 13 -30.13 1.40 -4.71
CA LEU A 13 -28.74 1.77 -4.97
C LEU A 13 -28.01 2.10 -3.66
N LEU A 14 -28.63 2.86 -2.76
CA LEU A 14 -28.07 3.17 -1.45
C LEU A 14 -27.85 1.90 -0.61
N CYS A 15 -28.85 1.01 -0.55
CA CYS A 15 -28.72 -0.29 0.11
C CYS A 15 -27.58 -1.13 -0.49
N ALA A 16 -27.46 -1.17 -1.82
CA ALA A 16 -26.38 -1.89 -2.49
C ALA A 16 -25.01 -1.31 -2.11
N LEU A 17 -24.84 0.01 -2.14
CA LEU A 17 -23.60 0.69 -1.75
C LEU A 17 -23.21 0.43 -0.29
N LEU A 18 -24.18 0.37 0.62
CA LEU A 18 -23.94 0.03 2.03
C LEU A 18 -23.49 -1.43 2.24
N LEU A 19 -23.78 -2.32 1.29
CA LEU A 19 -23.35 -3.73 1.33
C LEU A 19 -21.96 -3.95 0.73
N LEU A 20 -21.40 -2.98 -0.02
CA LEU A 20 -20.01 -3.05 -0.46
C LEU A 20 -19.08 -2.87 0.75
N LYS A 21 -18.52 -3.98 1.23
CA LYS A 21 -17.40 -3.96 2.18
C LYS A 21 -16.07 -4.05 1.42
N THR A 22 -15.22 -3.04 1.57
CA THR A 22 -13.81 -3.13 1.21
C THR A 22 -13.04 -3.64 2.43
N GLU A 23 -12.05 -4.50 2.21
CA GLU A 23 -11.09 -4.86 3.25
C GLU A 23 -9.78 -4.14 3.00
N GLY A 24 -9.26 -3.58 4.07
CA GLY A 24 -7.91 -3.07 4.13
C GLY A 24 -7.69 -2.34 5.44
N PHE A 25 -6.42 -2.14 5.76
CA PHE A 25 -6.04 -1.33 6.91
C PHE A 25 -4.75 -0.57 6.58
N ASN A 26 -4.61 0.63 7.14
CA ASN A 26 -3.46 1.47 6.87
C ASN A 26 -2.26 1.03 7.71
N VAL A 27 -1.10 0.96 7.06
CA VAL A 27 0.19 0.64 7.68
C VAL A 27 1.15 1.79 7.46
N GLY A 28 1.72 2.28 8.57
CA GLY A 28 2.64 3.41 8.57
C GLY A 28 4.00 3.09 7.94
N ILE A 29 4.64 4.11 7.38
CA ILE A 29 5.99 4.03 6.83
C ILE A 29 7.05 3.98 7.95
N THR A 30 8.09 3.19 7.74
CA THR A 30 9.28 3.11 8.58
C THR A 30 10.52 3.40 7.75
N TYR A 31 11.30 4.40 8.16
CA TYR A 31 12.57 4.75 7.51
C TYR A 31 13.72 3.92 8.09
N VAL A 32 14.55 3.37 7.22
CA VAL A 32 15.70 2.55 7.63
C VAL A 32 16.76 3.44 8.28
N GLN A 33 16.95 3.26 9.59
CA GLN A 33 17.91 4.03 10.36
C GLN A 33 19.34 3.74 9.92
N ASN A 34 20.19 4.76 9.91
CA ASN A 34 21.61 4.70 9.51
C ASN A 34 21.88 4.19 8.08
N ALA A 35 20.86 4.07 7.22
CA ALA A 35 21.03 3.58 5.85
C ALA A 35 21.93 4.49 5.01
N VAL A 36 21.72 5.81 5.10
CA VAL A 36 22.52 6.81 4.36
C VAL A 36 23.99 6.74 4.76
N ALA A 37 24.28 6.61 6.07
CA ALA A 37 25.66 6.48 6.57
C ALA A 37 26.36 5.21 6.07
N LYS A 38 25.60 4.18 5.68
CA LYS A 38 26.09 2.92 5.09
C LYS A 38 26.07 2.94 3.55
N GLY A 39 25.68 4.05 2.92
CA GLY A 39 25.60 4.19 1.46
C GLY A 39 24.35 3.59 0.81
N ALA A 40 23.37 3.12 1.59
CA ALA A 40 22.10 2.62 1.06
C ALA A 40 21.09 3.77 0.95
N VAL A 41 20.76 4.16 -0.29
CA VAL A 41 19.93 5.33 -0.60
C VAL A 41 18.95 5.10 -1.75
N CYS A 42 17.89 5.89 -1.79
CA CYS A 42 17.04 6.09 -2.96
C CYS A 42 17.76 6.94 -4.04
N LEU A 43 17.13 7.14 -5.20
CA LEU A 43 17.72 7.90 -6.32
C LEU A 43 18.04 9.37 -5.97
N ASP A 44 17.32 9.96 -5.01
CA ASP A 44 17.56 11.33 -4.53
C ASP A 44 18.53 11.42 -3.33
N GLY A 45 19.07 10.29 -2.85
CA GLY A 45 19.93 10.23 -1.67
C GLY A 45 19.20 10.10 -0.33
N SER A 46 17.87 10.08 -0.30
CA SER A 46 17.09 9.80 0.92
C SER A 46 17.24 8.33 1.37
N PRO A 47 17.02 8.00 2.66
CA PRO A 47 17.08 6.60 3.11
C PRO A 47 15.94 5.78 2.51
N PRO A 48 16.12 4.48 2.26
CA PRO A 48 15.02 3.57 1.95
C PRO A 48 14.02 3.47 3.10
N ALA A 49 12.79 3.06 2.78
CA ALA A 49 11.71 2.90 3.74
C ALA A 49 10.86 1.67 3.41
N TYR A 50 10.09 1.18 4.39
CA TYR A 50 9.17 0.05 4.24
C TYR A 50 7.90 0.27 5.08
N HIS A 51 6.83 -0.43 4.73
CA HIS A 51 5.62 -0.56 5.55
C HIS A 51 5.60 -1.95 6.17
N TRP A 52 5.31 -2.05 7.47
CA TRP A 52 5.36 -3.32 8.19
C TRP A 52 4.21 -3.43 9.18
N ASP A 53 3.56 -4.60 9.16
CA ASP A 53 2.56 -5.01 10.15
C ASP A 53 2.92 -6.40 10.67
N LYS A 54 2.62 -6.65 11.95
CA LYS A 54 2.96 -7.92 12.59
C LYS A 54 2.00 -9.01 12.13
N GLY A 55 2.55 -10.20 11.82
CA GLY A 55 1.75 -11.40 11.52
C GLY A 55 0.83 -11.83 12.66
N PHE A 56 -0.07 -12.77 12.39
CA PHE A 56 -1.07 -13.28 13.33
C PHE A 56 -1.06 -14.82 13.38
N GLY A 57 -1.62 -15.42 14.44
CA GLY A 57 -1.73 -16.88 14.55
C GLY A 57 -0.35 -17.58 14.63
N ALA A 58 -0.17 -18.69 13.91
CA ALA A 58 1.13 -19.37 13.84
C ALA A 58 2.10 -18.67 12.86
N GLY A 59 1.59 -17.79 11.99
CA GLY A 59 2.36 -16.94 11.08
C GLY A 59 3.14 -15.79 11.71
N VAL A 60 3.09 -15.58 13.04
CA VAL A 60 3.79 -14.48 13.73
C VAL A 60 5.31 -14.46 13.53
N ASN A 61 5.91 -15.62 13.21
CA ASN A 61 7.34 -15.79 12.97
C ASN A 61 7.69 -15.96 11.48
N ASN A 62 6.69 -15.94 10.60
CA ASN A 62 6.88 -16.03 9.16
C ASN A 62 6.98 -14.63 8.57
N TRP A 63 7.88 -14.44 7.60
CA TRP A 63 8.07 -13.16 6.94
C TRP A 63 7.57 -13.20 5.50
N LEU A 64 6.76 -12.22 5.13
CA LEU A 64 6.45 -11.90 3.73
C LEU A 64 7.13 -10.59 3.37
N VAL A 65 8.04 -10.64 2.40
CA VAL A 65 8.73 -9.45 1.89
C VAL A 65 8.20 -9.16 0.49
N HIS A 66 7.50 -8.05 0.34
CA HIS A 66 6.93 -7.60 -0.93
C HIS A 66 7.73 -6.40 -1.47
N PHE A 67 8.19 -6.49 -2.72
CA PHE A 67 8.87 -5.40 -3.42
C PHE A 67 7.90 -4.70 -4.36
N GLU A 68 7.66 -3.40 -4.15
CA GLU A 68 6.83 -2.60 -5.04
C GLU A 68 7.46 -2.54 -6.45
N GLY A 69 6.63 -2.67 -7.48
CA GLY A 69 7.02 -2.46 -8.88
C GLY A 69 7.07 -0.99 -9.28
N GLY A 70 6.75 -0.70 -10.55
CA GLY A 70 6.71 0.67 -11.09
C GLY A 70 7.76 1.00 -12.16
N GLY A 71 8.34 -0.03 -12.78
CA GLY A 71 9.30 0.10 -13.88
C GLY A 71 10.65 0.69 -13.45
N TRP A 72 11.49 1.04 -14.43
CA TRP A 72 12.82 1.59 -14.24
C TRP A 72 13.03 2.88 -15.03
N CYS A 73 14.00 3.70 -14.60
CA CYS A 73 14.61 4.72 -15.44
C CYS A 73 15.87 4.14 -16.08
N ASN A 74 16.19 4.54 -17.31
CA ASN A 74 17.23 3.90 -18.14
C ASN A 74 18.30 4.87 -18.67
N ASN A 75 18.22 6.16 -18.35
CA ASN A 75 19.26 7.14 -18.67
C ASN A 75 19.27 8.28 -17.66
N VAL A 76 20.30 9.13 -17.72
CA VAL A 76 20.49 10.24 -16.77
C VAL A 76 19.27 11.16 -16.73
N THR A 77 18.71 11.52 -17.89
CA THR A 77 17.55 12.42 -17.97
C THR A 77 16.30 11.80 -17.33
N THR A 78 16.01 10.53 -17.63
CA THR A 78 14.83 9.84 -17.07
C THR A 78 14.99 9.57 -15.58
N CYS A 79 16.19 9.26 -15.11
CA CYS A 79 16.46 9.09 -13.68
C CYS A 79 16.44 10.41 -12.91
N LEU A 80 16.94 11.50 -13.52
CA LEU A 80 16.88 12.83 -12.93
C LEU A 80 15.45 13.32 -12.74
N SER A 81 14.56 13.04 -13.70
CA SER A 81 13.12 13.32 -13.55
C SER A 81 12.48 12.42 -12.48
N ARG A 82 12.84 11.14 -12.44
CA ARG A 82 12.24 10.16 -11.52
C ARG A 82 12.65 10.36 -10.05
N LYS A 83 13.85 10.88 -9.77
CA LYS A 83 14.38 10.98 -8.39
C LYS A 83 13.44 11.79 -7.47
N SER A 84 12.73 12.77 -8.00
CA SER A 84 11.79 13.63 -7.24
C SER A 84 10.35 13.10 -7.25
N THR A 85 10.16 11.79 -7.37
CA THR A 85 8.84 11.13 -7.35
C THR A 85 8.78 10.10 -6.23
N ARG A 86 7.58 9.59 -5.92
CA ARG A 86 7.38 8.50 -4.93
C ARG A 86 8.21 7.24 -5.20
N LEU A 87 8.63 7.01 -6.45
CA LEU A 87 9.45 5.85 -6.86
C LEU A 87 10.95 6.15 -6.90
N GLY A 88 11.36 7.38 -6.55
CA GLY A 88 12.75 7.83 -6.56
C GLY A 88 13.22 8.47 -5.24
N SER A 89 12.29 8.88 -4.37
CA SER A 89 12.56 9.50 -3.08
C SER A 89 11.61 9.00 -2.02
N SER A 90 12.15 8.66 -0.84
CA SER A 90 11.33 8.32 0.33
C SER A 90 10.69 9.53 1.02
N LYS A 91 11.09 10.74 0.63
CA LYS A 91 10.41 11.98 1.06
C LYS A 91 9.03 12.09 0.42
N GLU A 92 8.92 11.64 -0.83
CA GLU A 92 7.71 11.64 -1.67
C GLU A 92 6.88 10.34 -1.55
N MET A 93 7.31 9.37 -0.75
CA MET A 93 6.53 8.17 -0.45
C MET A 93 5.31 8.49 0.41
N VAL A 94 4.21 7.79 0.15
CA VAL A 94 3.00 7.82 0.99
C VAL A 94 3.35 7.42 2.42
N LYS A 95 2.76 8.11 3.41
CA LYS A 95 3.05 7.84 4.83
C LYS A 95 2.29 6.64 5.37
N GLU A 96 1.19 6.30 4.70
CA GLU A 96 0.39 5.12 4.98
C GLU A 96 0.02 4.42 3.68
N VAL A 97 0.05 3.09 3.69
CA VAL A 97 -0.44 2.26 2.59
C VAL A 97 -1.50 1.31 3.11
N ALA A 98 -2.56 1.12 2.34
CA ALA A 98 -3.61 0.16 2.68
C ALA A 98 -3.12 -1.27 2.35
N PHE A 99 -2.92 -2.08 3.37
CA PHE A 99 -2.69 -3.52 3.21
C PHE A 99 -4.02 -4.24 3.04
N SER A 100 -4.10 -5.11 2.03
CA SER A 100 -5.26 -5.95 1.72
C SER A 100 -4.82 -7.20 0.94
N GLY A 101 -5.74 -8.14 0.70
CA GLY A 101 -5.44 -9.36 -0.06
C GLY A 101 -4.32 -10.17 0.60
N LEU A 102 -3.23 -10.46 -0.14
CA LEU A 102 -2.07 -11.20 0.39
C LEU A 102 -1.39 -10.50 1.58
N LEU A 103 -1.47 -9.18 1.68
CA LEU A 103 -0.92 -8.41 2.80
C LEU A 103 -1.92 -8.24 3.95
N SER A 104 -3.13 -8.78 3.84
CA SER A 104 -4.16 -8.65 4.88
C SER A 104 -3.76 -9.35 6.17
N LYS A 105 -4.08 -8.72 7.30
CA LYS A 105 -4.00 -9.31 8.64
C LYS A 105 -5.20 -10.19 9.01
N PHE A 106 -6.18 -10.30 8.12
CA PHE A 106 -7.37 -11.11 8.36
C PHE A 106 -7.26 -12.44 7.61
N LYS A 107 -7.33 -13.55 8.35
CA LYS A 107 -7.30 -14.92 7.80
C LYS A 107 -8.24 -15.15 6.61
N LYS A 108 -9.40 -14.49 6.62
CA LYS A 108 -10.40 -14.59 5.54
C LYS A 108 -9.84 -14.16 4.18
N PHE A 109 -8.95 -13.17 4.15
CA PHE A 109 -8.40 -12.56 2.94
C PHE A 109 -6.95 -12.99 2.67
N ASN A 110 -6.24 -13.44 3.71
CA ASN A 110 -4.92 -14.05 3.62
C ASN A 110 -4.87 -15.42 4.36
N PRO A 111 -5.40 -16.50 3.76
CA PRO A 111 -5.53 -17.79 4.44
C PRO A 111 -4.23 -18.60 4.51
N GLY A 112 -3.23 -18.30 3.65
CA GLY A 112 -2.00 -19.08 3.50
C GLY A 112 -0.89 -18.74 4.49
N MET A 113 -1.04 -17.67 5.27
CA MET A 113 -0.03 -17.18 6.21
C MET A 113 -0.39 -17.38 7.68
N THR A 114 -1.32 -18.30 7.99
CA THR A 114 -1.63 -18.69 9.38
C THR A 114 -0.71 -19.71 9.96
#